data_AF-A0A3B9K1D1-F1
#
_entry.id   AF-A0A3B9K1D1-F1
#
_cell.length_a   1.000
_cell.length_b   1.000
_cell.length_c   1.000
_cell.angle_alpha   90.00
_cell.angle_beta   90.00
_cell.angle_gamma   90.00
#
_symmetry.space_group_name_H-M   'P 1'
#
loop_
_entity.id
_entity.type
_entity.pdbx_description
1 polymer ?
#
loop_
_entity_poly.entity_id
_entity_poly.type
_entity_poly.pdbx_seq_one_letter_code
_entity_poly.pdbx_strand_id
1 'polypeptide(L)'
;MLSKLRNPEKNIPPVIHIAGTNGKGSTIAFLRAFLEASGYSCNVYTSPHLIRFNERIRIKGKLISNQYLIDLLEECERINKNKSITFFEITT
;
A
#
# COMPACT_ATOMS: atom_id res chain seq x y z
N MET A 1 -14.40 -0.66 -8.07
CA MET A 1 -13.80 -1.79 -7.31
C MET A 1 -13.97 -1.60 -5.81
N LEU A 2 -13.44 -0.51 -5.23
CA LEU A 2 -13.48 -0.20 -3.79
C LEU A 2 -14.88 -0.31 -3.15
N SER A 3 -15.94 0.14 -3.82
CA SER A 3 -17.32 -0.01 -3.30
C SER A 3 -17.73 -1.46 -3.07
N LYS A 4 -17.25 -2.39 -3.91
CA LYS A 4 -17.47 -3.84 -3.73
C LYS A 4 -16.65 -4.42 -2.57
N LEU A 5 -15.55 -3.77 -2.20
CA LEU A 5 -14.71 -4.08 -1.04
C LEU A 5 -15.17 -3.35 0.23
N ARG A 6 -16.38 -2.79 0.25
CA ARG A 6 -16.93 -2.01 1.37
C ARG A 6 -16.16 -0.72 1.67
N ASN A 7 -15.57 -0.11 0.65
CA ASN A 7 -14.84 1.17 0.72
C ASN A 7 -13.75 1.18 1.81
N PRO A 8 -12.75 0.26 1.74
CA PRO A 8 -11.73 0.14 2.78
C PRO A 8 -10.91 1.43 2.94
N GLU A 9 -10.78 2.24 1.89
CA GLU A 9 -10.08 3.53 1.90
C GLU A 9 -10.71 4.56 2.85
N LYS A 10 -11.96 4.36 3.27
CA LYS A 10 -12.66 5.22 4.24
C LYS A 10 -12.45 4.81 5.68
N ASN A 11 -11.84 3.65 5.93
CA ASN A 11 -11.64 3.09 7.26
C ASN A 11 -10.15 2.77 7.50
N ILE A 12 -9.29 3.75 7.24
CA ILE A 12 -7.85 3.68 7.47
C ILE A 12 -7.42 4.68 8.55
N PRO A 13 -6.30 4.43 9.26
CA PRO A 13 -5.71 5.39 10.18
C PRO A 13 -5.41 6.74 9.49
N PRO A 14 -5.10 7.82 10.25
CA PRO A 14 -4.72 9.11 9.67
C PRO A 14 -3.65 8.98 8.57
N VAL A 15 -3.88 9.63 7.43
CA VAL A 15 -3.09 9.45 6.21
C VAL A 15 -2.28 10.71 5.90
N ILE A 16 -1.00 10.52 5.59
CA ILE A 16 -0.15 11.53 4.95
C ILE A 16 0.01 11.14 3.49
N HIS A 17 -0.59 11.92 2.58
CA HIS A 17 -0.49 11.68 1.13
C HIS A 17 0.60 12.56 0.52
N ILE A 18 1.58 11.94 -0.16
CA ILE A 18 2.75 12.63 -0.71
C ILE A 18 2.73 12.55 -2.23
N ALA A 19 2.65 13.72 -2.86
CA ALA A 19 2.77 13.92 -4.31
C ALA A 19 3.97 14.82 -4.62
N GLY A 20 4.46 14.77 -5.86
CA GLY A 20 5.58 15.58 -6.33
C GLY A 20 6.43 14.88 -7.38
N THR A 21 7.31 15.60 -8.05
CA THR A 21 8.15 15.04 -9.12
C THR A 21 9.24 14.14 -8.56
N ASN A 22 10.00 14.63 -7.58
CA ASN A 22 11.16 13.96 -7.00
C ASN A 22 11.05 13.86 -5.46
N GLY A 23 11.87 13.01 -4.84
CA GLY A 23 12.03 12.94 -3.38
C GLY A 23 10.94 12.22 -2.60
N LYS A 24 9.79 11.87 -3.19
CA LYS A 24 8.65 11.20 -2.53
C LYS A 24 9.07 9.99 -1.68
N GLY A 25 9.84 9.07 -2.26
CA GLY A 25 10.29 7.86 -1.57
C GLY A 25 11.16 8.17 -0.36
N SER A 26 12.09 9.13 -0.48
CA SER A 26 12.95 9.57 0.62
C SER A 26 12.14 10.27 1.72
N THR A 27 11.20 11.15 1.35
CA THR A 27 10.32 11.81 2.31
C THR A 27 9.48 10.80 3.10
N ILE A 28 8.90 9.81 2.42
CA ILE A 28 8.15 8.72 3.07
C ILE A 28 9.07 7.94 4.03
N ALA A 29 10.29 7.62 3.60
CA ALA A 29 11.24 6.88 4.43
C ALA A 29 11.63 7.65 5.71
N PHE A 30 11.87 8.96 5.61
CA PHE A 30 12.18 9.81 6.76
C PHE A 30 11.00 9.96 7.70
N LEU A 31 9.80 10.25 7.18
CA LEU A 31 8.60 10.35 8.01
C LEU A 31 8.32 9.05 8.76
N ARG A 32 8.41 7.91 8.08
CA ARG A 32 8.28 6.59 8.70
C ARG A 32 9.29 6.43 9.84
N ALA A 33 10.57 6.73 9.59
CA ALA A 33 11.61 6.57 10.61
C ALA A 33 11.36 7.46 11.83
N PHE A 34 10.96 8.72 11.63
CA PHE A 34 10.67 9.64 12.75
C PHE A 34 9.43 9.21 13.54
N LEU A 35 8.36 8.79 12.87
CA LEU A 35 7.13 8.33 13.51
C LEU A 35 7.36 7.02 14.28
N GLU A 36 8.07 6.06 13.67
CA GLU A 36 8.43 4.79 14.35
C GLU A 36 9.34 5.05 15.55
N ALA A 37 10.34 5.93 15.43
CA ALA A 37 11.18 6.35 16.56
C ALA A 37 10.39 7.05 17.68
N SER A 38 9.28 7.69 17.34
CA SER A 38 8.36 8.32 18.29
C SER A 38 7.33 7.33 18.89
N GLY A 39 7.46 6.03 18.61
CA GLY A 39 6.61 4.98 19.16
C GLY A 39 5.33 4.72 18.37
N TYR A 40 5.14 5.32 17.20
CA TYR A 40 3.99 5.04 16.34
C TYR A 40 4.22 3.80 15.45
N SER A 41 3.13 3.11 15.13
CA SER A 41 3.13 2.07 14.11
C SER A 41 2.75 2.65 12.76
N CYS A 42 3.64 2.57 11.76
CA CYS A 42 3.38 3.10 10.42
C CYS A 42 3.06 2.01 9.40
N ASN A 43 2.04 2.27 8.58
CA ASN A 43 1.81 1.57 7.32
C ASN A 43 2.31 2.46 6.18
N VAL A 44 2.89 1.87 5.14
CA VAL A 44 3.46 2.61 4.01
C VAL A 44 3.06 1.97 2.69
N TYR A 45 2.64 2.81 1.75
CA TYR A 45 2.54 2.48 0.33
C TYR A 45 3.52 3.33 -0.48
N THR A 46 4.39 2.69 -1.27
CA THR A 46 5.40 3.35 -2.13
C THR A 46 5.49 2.69 -3.50
N SER A 47 5.92 3.43 -4.51
CA SER A 47 6.24 2.88 -5.82
C SER A 47 7.34 3.70 -6.53
N PRO A 48 8.12 3.10 -7.46
CA PRO A 48 8.19 1.67 -7.76
C PRO A 48 8.89 0.86 -6.65
N HIS A 49 8.98 -0.46 -6.82
CA HIS A 49 9.88 -1.31 -6.03
C HIS A 49 11.19 -1.50 -6.80
N LEU A 50 12.26 -1.90 -6.10
CA LEU A 50 13.56 -2.17 -6.73
C LEU A 50 13.71 -3.64 -7.14
N ILE A 51 13.43 -4.58 -6.22
CA ILE A 51 13.65 -6.01 -6.45
C ILE A 51 12.35 -6.79 -6.32
N ARG A 52 11.59 -6.55 -5.25
CA ARG A 52 10.38 -7.33 -4.92
C ARG A 52 9.17 -6.42 -4.78
N PHE A 53 8.03 -6.85 -5.32
CA PHE A 53 6.79 -6.09 -5.23
C PHE A 53 6.42 -5.72 -3.78
N ASN A 54 6.71 -6.60 -2.83
CA ASN A 54 6.45 -6.41 -1.39
C ASN A 54 7.04 -5.12 -0.83
N GLU A 55 8.13 -4.60 -1.42
CA GLU A 55 8.74 -3.32 -1.04
C GLU A 55 7.76 -2.15 -1.11
N ARG A 56 6.71 -2.27 -1.92
CA ARG A 56 5.65 -1.27 -2.06
C ARG A 56 4.72 -1.18 -0.87
N ILE A 57 4.59 -2.23 -0.06
CA ILE A 57 3.55 -2.31 0.99
C ILE A 57 4.20 -2.72 2.31
N ARG A 58 4.16 -1.81 3.29
CA ARG A 58 4.52 -2.10 4.69
C ARG A 58 3.30 -2.00 5.59
N ILE A 59 3.14 -3.00 6.44
CA ILE A 59 2.09 -3.07 7.46
C ILE A 59 2.79 -3.14 8.81
N LYS A 60 2.54 -2.16 9.67
CA LYS A 60 3.18 -2.02 11.00
C LYS A 60 4.71 -2.16 10.92
N GLY A 61 5.33 -1.41 10.01
CA GLY A 61 6.78 -1.39 9.77
C GLY A 61 7.35 -2.56 8.95
N LYS A 62 6.62 -3.67 8.79
CA LYS A 62 7.10 -4.89 8.11
C LYS A 62 6.59 -4.97 6.67
N LEU A 63 7.39 -5.50 5.76
CA LEU A 63 6.95 -5.79 4.39
C LEU A 63 5.80 -6.82 4.41
N ILE A 64 4.81 -6.65 3.54
CA ILE A 64 3.78 -7.67 3.33
C ILE A 64 4.42 -8.99 2.88
N SER A 65 3.91 -10.14 3.35
CA SER A 65 4.40 -11.45 2.89
C SER A 65 3.89 -11.76 1.49
N ASN A 66 4.57 -12.65 0.76
CA ASN A 66 4.10 -13.09 -0.55
C ASN A 66 2.72 -13.74 -0.47
N GLN A 67 2.53 -14.65 0.50
CA GLN A 67 1.25 -15.32 0.67
C GLN A 67 0.12 -14.32 0.91
N TYR A 68 0.32 -13.37 1.82
CA TYR A 68 -0.74 -12.41 2.13
C TYR A 68 -1.05 -11.48 0.95
N LEU A 69 -0.02 -11.09 0.18
CA LEU A 69 -0.23 -10.32 -1.04
C LEU A 69 -1.02 -11.11 -2.09
N ILE A 70 -0.71 -12.39 -2.28
CA ILE A 70 -1.41 -13.28 -3.23
C ILE A 70 -2.88 -13.41 -2.82
N ASP A 71 -3.14 -13.72 -1.54
CA ASP A 71 -4.50 -13.90 -1.03
C ASP A 71 -5.38 -12.65 -1.28
N LEU A 72 -4.82 -11.46 -1.07
CA LEU A 72 -5.50 -10.18 -1.32
C LEU A 72 -5.76 -9.94 -2.81
N LEU A 73 -4.80 -10.24 -3.68
CA LEU A 73 -4.95 -10.07 -5.13
C LEU A 73 -6.01 -11.03 -5.68
N GLU A 74 -6.02 -12.29 -5.23
CA GLU A 74 -7.04 -13.28 -5.62
C GLU A 74 -8.44 -12.86 -5.15
N GLU A 75 -8.57 -12.30 -3.94
CA GLU A 75 -9.83 -11.72 -3.48
C GLU A 75 -10.29 -10.57 -4.39
N CYS A 76 -9.38 -9.65 -4.71
CA CYS A 76 -9.65 -8.53 -5.60
C CYS A 76 -10.09 -9.00 -7.00
N GLU A 77 -9.40 -9.95 -7.61
CA GLU A 77 -9.75 -10.50 -8.93
C GLU A 77 -11.15 -11.14 -8.93
N ARG A 78 -11.43 -11.98 -7.93
CA ARG A 78 -12.73 -12.64 -7.77
C ARG A 78 -13.87 -11.64 -7.64
N ILE A 79 -13.70 -10.56 -6.87
CA ILE A 79 -14.70 -9.50 -6.70
C ILE A 79 -14.82 -8.64 -7.96
N ASN A 80 -13.71 -8.46 -8.70
CA ASN A 80 -13.69 -7.69 -9.92
C ASN A 80 -14.43 -8.40 -11.08
N LYS A 81 -14.56 -9.73 -11.03
CA LYS A 81 -15.28 -10.58 -12.02
C LYS A 81 -14.71 -10.42 -13.44
N ASN A 82 -13.39 -10.50 -13.57
CA ASN A 82 -12.66 -10.41 -14.86
C ASN A 82 -12.92 -9.12 -15.66
N LYS A 83 -13.40 -8.05 -15.01
CA LYS A 83 -13.46 -6.73 -15.66
C LYS A 83 -12.06 -6.18 -15.84
N SER A 84 -11.85 -5.40 -16.90
CA SER A 84 -10.58 -4.69 -17.10
C SER A 84 -10.25 -3.83 -15.88
N ILE A 85 -9.02 -3.95 -15.39
CA ILE A 85 -8.45 -3.17 -14.30
C ILE A 85 -6.96 -3.03 -14.57
N THR A 86 -6.41 -1.83 -14.37
CA THR A 86 -4.99 -1.61 -14.57
C THR A 86 -4.17 -2.18 -13.42
N PHE A 87 -2.88 -2.39 -13.67
CA PHE A 87 -1.95 -2.82 -12.64
C PHE A 87 -1.95 -1.90 -11.42
N PHE A 88 -1.99 -0.58 -11.62
CA PHE A 88 -1.95 0.37 -10.50
C PHE A 88 -3.26 0.38 -9.71
N GLU A 89 -4.40 0.18 -10.37
CA GLU A 89 -5.72 0.13 -9.73
C GLU A 89 -5.96 -1.15 -8.92
N ILE A 90 -5.39 -2.29 -9.32
CA ILE A 90 -5.56 -3.54 -8.55
C ILE A 90 -4.59 -3.61 -7.37
N THR A 91 -3.46 -2.90 -7.43
CA THR A 91 -2.44 -2.93 -6.38
C THR A 91 -2.47 -1.75 -5.39
N THR A 92 -3.46 -0.85 -5.50
CA THR A 92 -3.63 0.33 -4.63
C THR A 92 -5.01 0.32 -4.00
#